data_AF-A0A913YDF3-F1
#
_entry.id   AF-A0A913YDF3-F1
#
_cell.length_a   1.000
_cell.length_b   1.000
_cell.length_c   1.000
_cell.angle_alpha   90.00
_cell.angle_beta   90.00
_cell.angle_gamma   90.00
#
_symmetry.space_group_name_H-M   'P 1'
#
loop_
_entity.id
_entity.type
_entity.pdbx_description
1 polymer ?
#
loop_
_entity_poly.entity_id
_entity_poly.type
_entity_poly.pdbx_seq_one_letter_code
_entity_poly.pdbx_strand_id
1 'polypeptide(L)'
;MQYICSATGSPLPTIEWSKDGQPLSVNTTVHQTIKETIGELVIDSFMPQDQGRYKCFFRNYENGTAETTIQVSLMSCGDPGKPLNGYRTGNEFWAGNMVVYTCDPGYNLVGPSNRLCLENGAWSDTIPSCLLICPEMVSPTNGHMIGDFLGNSTLTFKCNTGYWIPENHQLLCDPNTGNWTNWNGTIIIENPQCKNVDECSTGANSCSVNAQCTDTIGSYTCRCKLGFEGDGRTCSSQISYKDSQGWTLIARFSNKDAKNWMRDDAYWWYSLTTPQGDVNNPGVNQDMISTAFWLLSGNNIKITRSDDPQHTALLQTTSNCFSKQTFRSMISSYGTFTHKTAWASDQCLGSCHVSYGGQYQSTNGFSQSQCSSNLQNSNYIGFWCDWKNGDGSVMMIGGGGSGCSRADHGIAVTEEEEAAFMEGSNQGECDFGNYADSDCTSSYSLNLWIK
;
A
#
# COMPACT_ATOMS: atom_id res chain seq x y z
N MET A 1 28.08 -19.19 -61.01
CA MET A 1 27.48 -19.80 -62.22
C MET A 1 28.52 -20.69 -62.88
N GLN A 2 28.14 -21.89 -63.33
CA GLN A 2 29.01 -22.81 -64.09
C GLN A 2 28.29 -23.20 -65.38
N TYR A 3 28.92 -22.96 -66.53
CA TYR A 3 28.37 -23.34 -67.83
C TYR A 3 29.36 -24.26 -68.55
N ILE A 4 28.87 -25.45 -68.90
CA ILE A 4 29.67 -26.51 -69.51
C ILE A 4 29.12 -26.77 -70.90
N CYS A 5 30.01 -26.84 -71.88
CA CYS A 5 29.65 -27.34 -73.20
C CYS A 5 30.71 -28.32 -73.71
N SER A 6 30.27 -29.29 -74.50
CA SER A 6 31.16 -30.29 -75.06
C SER A 6 30.82 -30.63 -76.51
N ALA A 7 31.83 -31.06 -77.26
CA ALA A 7 31.67 -31.53 -78.62
C ALA A 7 32.63 -32.69 -78.92
N THR A 8 32.16 -33.62 -79.75
CA THR A 8 32.95 -34.72 -80.29
C THR A 8 33.26 -34.46 -81.76
N GLY A 9 34.37 -35.01 -82.27
CA GLY A 9 34.76 -34.83 -83.67
C GLY A 9 36.11 -35.47 -84.00
N SER A 10 36.33 -35.72 -85.30
CA SER A 10 37.60 -36.20 -85.85
C SER A 10 37.96 -35.34 -87.05
N PRO A 11 39.07 -34.57 -87.03
CA PRO A 11 39.94 -34.31 -85.88
C PRO A 11 39.21 -33.61 -84.71
N LEU A 12 39.78 -33.68 -83.50
CA LEU A 12 39.17 -33.08 -82.31
C LEU A 12 38.95 -31.57 -82.52
N PRO A 13 37.74 -31.05 -82.24
CA PRO A 13 37.46 -29.63 -82.45
C PRO A 13 38.20 -28.77 -81.42
N THR A 14 38.54 -27.54 -81.82
CA THR A 14 38.99 -26.49 -80.90
C THR A 14 37.80 -25.73 -80.35
N ILE A 15 37.92 -25.17 -79.13
CA ILE A 15 36.85 -24.40 -78.49
C ILE A 15 37.25 -22.95 -78.33
N GLU A 16 36.30 -22.06 -78.63
CA GLU A 16 36.41 -20.63 -78.37
C GLU A 16 35.14 -20.14 -77.66
N TRP A 17 35.30 -19.14 -76.79
CA TRP A 17 34.23 -18.53 -76.01
C TRP A 17 34.03 -17.08 -76.41
N SER A 18 32.77 -16.65 -76.47
CA SER A 18 32.42 -15.25 -76.65
C SER A 18 31.27 -14.84 -75.75
N LYS A 19 31.25 -13.57 -75.38
CA LYS A 19 30.15 -12.88 -74.71
C LYS A 19 29.71 -11.73 -75.58
N ASP A 20 28.42 -11.70 -75.94
CA ASP A 20 27.84 -10.66 -76.79
C ASP A 20 28.62 -10.45 -78.11
N GLY A 21 29.20 -11.54 -78.63
CA GLY A 21 30.01 -11.55 -79.85
C GLY A 21 31.48 -11.15 -79.67
N GLN A 22 31.89 -10.71 -78.48
CA GLN A 22 33.30 -10.41 -78.17
C GLN A 22 34.01 -11.65 -77.58
N PRO A 23 35.21 -12.02 -78.04
CA PRO A 23 35.97 -13.13 -77.47
C PRO A 23 36.23 -12.94 -75.96
N LEU A 24 35.98 -13.98 -75.16
CA LEU A 24 36.27 -13.97 -73.73
C LEU A 24 37.73 -14.38 -73.49
N SER A 25 38.46 -13.60 -72.68
CA SER A 25 39.87 -13.84 -72.33
C SER A 25 40.07 -14.28 -70.86
N VAL A 26 39.01 -14.69 -70.17
CA VAL A 26 38.98 -14.97 -68.71
C VAL A 26 38.72 -16.46 -68.41
N ASN A 27 39.13 -16.94 -67.21
CA ASN A 27 38.92 -18.24 -66.55
C ASN A 27 38.05 -19.30 -67.28
N THR A 28 38.49 -19.75 -68.45
CA THR A 28 37.94 -20.91 -69.14
C THR A 28 38.86 -22.10 -68.95
N THR A 29 38.35 -23.20 -68.43
CA THR A 29 39.06 -24.48 -68.39
C THR A 29 38.68 -25.29 -69.62
N VAL A 30 39.68 -25.85 -70.30
CA VAL A 30 39.49 -26.72 -71.45
C VAL A 30 40.08 -28.08 -71.12
N HIS A 31 39.23 -29.10 -71.18
CA HIS A 31 39.60 -30.49 -70.98
C HIS A 31 39.37 -31.26 -72.28
N GLN A 32 40.43 -31.85 -72.84
CA GLN A 32 40.36 -32.68 -74.03
C GLN A 32 40.59 -34.15 -73.68
N THR A 33 39.71 -35.01 -74.19
CA THR A 33 39.88 -36.47 -74.17
C THR A 33 40.16 -36.97 -75.58
N ILE A 34 40.42 -38.28 -75.74
CA ILE A 34 40.60 -38.91 -77.05
C ILE A 34 39.39 -38.80 -78.01
N LYS A 35 38.21 -38.39 -77.54
CA LYS A 35 36.97 -38.34 -78.35
C LYS A 35 36.18 -37.04 -78.22
N GLU A 36 36.44 -36.23 -77.20
CA GLU A 36 35.60 -35.10 -76.82
C GLU A 36 36.44 -33.92 -76.32
N THR A 37 36.04 -32.71 -76.69
CA THR A 37 36.53 -31.45 -76.10
C THR A 37 35.44 -30.86 -75.22
N ILE A 38 35.77 -30.63 -73.95
CA ILE A 38 34.87 -30.05 -72.94
C ILE A 38 35.42 -28.67 -72.55
N GLY A 39 34.57 -27.66 -72.66
CA GLY A 39 34.83 -26.32 -72.14
C GLY A 39 33.97 -26.03 -70.93
N GLU A 40 34.56 -25.41 -69.94
CA GLU A 40 33.88 -24.95 -68.74
C GLU A 40 34.18 -23.47 -68.51
N LEU A 41 33.10 -22.71 -68.28
CA LEU A 41 33.15 -21.32 -67.90
C LEU A 41 32.58 -21.17 -66.48
N VAL A 42 33.41 -20.67 -65.56
CA VAL A 42 33.02 -20.42 -64.17
C VAL A 42 33.02 -18.92 -63.89
N ILE A 43 31.89 -18.42 -63.38
CA ILE A 43 31.75 -17.07 -62.85
C ILE A 43 31.44 -17.21 -61.36
N ASP A 44 32.44 -16.97 -60.52
CA ASP A 44 32.37 -17.18 -59.06
C ASP A 44 31.35 -16.26 -58.39
N SER A 45 31.29 -15.00 -58.83
CA SER A 45 30.33 -14.00 -58.35
C SER A 45 29.73 -13.29 -59.55
N PHE A 46 28.45 -13.56 -59.81
CA PHE A 46 27.76 -13.04 -60.98
C PHE A 46 27.30 -11.60 -60.73
N MET A 47 27.89 -10.65 -61.46
CA MET A 47 27.63 -9.21 -61.32
C MET A 47 26.74 -8.69 -62.46
N PRO A 48 26.16 -7.48 -62.36
CA PRO A 48 25.34 -6.92 -63.44
C PRO A 48 26.05 -6.87 -64.80
N GLN A 49 27.35 -6.56 -64.82
CA GLN A 49 28.17 -6.57 -66.03
C GLN A 49 28.40 -7.96 -66.63
N ASP A 50 28.12 -9.03 -65.88
CA ASP A 50 28.25 -10.43 -66.34
C ASP A 50 27.00 -10.91 -67.08
N GLN A 51 25.92 -10.14 -67.11
CA GLN A 51 24.79 -10.45 -67.98
C GLN A 51 25.18 -10.38 -69.46
N GLY A 52 24.58 -11.24 -70.27
CA GLY A 52 24.83 -11.26 -71.71
C GLY A 52 24.58 -12.61 -72.34
N ARG A 53 24.87 -12.67 -73.64
CA ARG A 53 24.74 -13.87 -74.46
C ARG A 53 26.10 -14.57 -74.52
N TYR A 54 26.23 -15.68 -73.80
CA TYR A 54 27.43 -16.50 -73.77
C TYR A 54 27.34 -17.59 -74.82
N LYS A 55 28.36 -17.67 -75.68
CA LYS A 55 28.43 -18.61 -76.77
C LYS A 55 29.75 -19.36 -76.73
N CYS A 56 29.70 -20.69 -76.71
CA CYS A 56 30.85 -21.51 -77.05
C CYS A 56 30.65 -22.09 -78.44
N PHE A 57 31.70 -22.01 -79.24
CA PHE A 57 31.70 -22.56 -80.59
C PHE A 57 32.93 -23.43 -80.79
N PHE A 58 32.69 -24.54 -81.45
CA PHE A 58 33.63 -25.60 -81.73
C PHE A 58 34.02 -25.55 -83.20
N ARG A 59 35.31 -25.50 -83.47
CA ARG A 59 35.85 -25.43 -84.83
C ARG A 59 36.61 -26.70 -85.16
N ASN A 60 36.11 -27.44 -86.14
CA ASN A 60 36.84 -28.54 -86.79
C ASN A 60 37.43 -28.02 -88.12
N TYR A 61 38.71 -28.29 -88.35
CA TYR A 61 39.46 -27.81 -89.52
C TYR A 61 38.89 -28.32 -90.86
N GLU A 62 38.11 -29.41 -90.85
CA GLU A 62 37.41 -29.94 -92.05
C GLU A 62 36.03 -29.28 -92.32
N ASN A 63 35.87 -28.00 -91.94
CA ASN A 63 34.72 -27.12 -92.25
C ASN A 63 33.39 -27.37 -91.49
N GLY A 64 33.41 -28.13 -90.41
CA GLY A 64 32.26 -28.22 -89.48
C GLY A 64 32.41 -27.26 -88.30
N THR A 65 31.43 -26.38 -88.09
CA THR A 65 31.30 -25.61 -86.84
C THR A 65 30.05 -26.04 -86.08
N ALA A 66 30.19 -26.31 -84.79
CA ALA A 66 29.07 -26.54 -83.88
C ALA A 66 29.08 -25.43 -82.83
N GLU A 67 27.91 -24.91 -82.48
CA GLU A 67 27.80 -23.84 -81.49
C GLU A 67 26.61 -24.05 -80.57
N THR A 68 26.75 -23.62 -79.33
CA THR A 68 25.63 -23.50 -78.40
C THR A 68 25.69 -22.13 -77.73
N THR A 69 24.53 -21.60 -77.40
CA THR A 69 24.41 -20.27 -76.82
C THR A 69 23.44 -20.31 -75.64
N ILE A 70 23.82 -19.63 -74.56
CA ILE A 70 22.97 -19.40 -73.40
C ILE A 70 22.85 -17.89 -73.15
N GLN A 71 21.62 -17.44 -72.88
CA GLN A 71 21.36 -16.10 -72.40
C GLN A 71 21.40 -16.13 -70.87
N VAL A 72 22.23 -15.29 -70.25
CA VAL A 72 22.34 -15.20 -68.79
C VAL A 72 21.94 -13.81 -68.36
N SER A 73 21.00 -13.73 -67.42
CA SER A 73 20.52 -12.48 -66.82
C SER A 73 20.34 -12.67 -65.33
N LEU A 74 20.47 -11.59 -64.55
CA LEU A 74 20.09 -11.63 -63.14
C LEU A 74 18.58 -11.85 -63.02
N MET A 75 18.18 -12.65 -62.03
CA MET A 75 16.76 -12.78 -61.67
C MET A 75 16.31 -11.46 -61.05
N SER A 76 15.28 -10.83 -61.65
CA SER A 76 14.72 -9.57 -61.17
C SER A 76 13.46 -9.84 -60.36
N CYS A 77 13.35 -9.20 -59.19
CA CYS A 77 12.13 -9.23 -58.38
C CYS A 77 11.12 -8.14 -58.77
N GLY A 78 11.45 -7.30 -59.76
CA GLY A 78 10.66 -6.12 -60.11
C GLY A 78 10.76 -4.99 -59.07
N ASP A 79 10.24 -3.81 -59.41
CA ASP A 79 10.23 -2.66 -58.51
C ASP A 79 9.36 -2.98 -57.28
N PRO A 80 9.93 -2.99 -56.06
CA PRO A 80 9.17 -3.35 -54.86
C PRO A 80 8.20 -2.26 -54.39
N GLY A 81 8.17 -1.10 -55.05
CA GLY A 81 7.38 0.07 -54.69
C GLY A 81 7.97 0.88 -53.54
N LYS A 82 7.22 1.91 -53.12
CA LYS A 82 7.49 2.74 -51.94
C LYS A 82 6.22 2.89 -51.10
N PRO A 83 6.32 2.91 -49.75
CA PRO A 83 5.17 3.17 -48.90
C PRO A 83 4.61 4.57 -49.15
N LEU A 84 3.32 4.75 -48.90
CA LEU A 84 2.74 6.09 -48.82
C LEU A 84 3.33 6.82 -47.60
N ASN A 85 3.72 8.09 -47.74
CA ASN A 85 4.41 8.88 -46.70
C ASN A 85 5.73 8.26 -46.22
N GLY A 86 6.49 7.72 -47.17
CA GLY A 86 7.85 7.25 -46.94
C GLY A 86 8.62 7.05 -48.23
N TYR A 87 9.85 6.63 -48.08
CA TYR A 87 10.78 6.40 -49.17
C TYR A 87 11.53 5.08 -49.02
N ARG A 88 12.12 4.65 -50.13
CA ARG A 88 12.95 3.45 -50.22
C ARG A 88 14.37 3.86 -50.57
N THR A 89 15.33 3.29 -49.88
CA THR A 89 16.75 3.36 -50.21
C THR A 89 17.17 2.06 -50.90
N GLY A 90 17.84 2.18 -52.03
CA GLY A 90 18.25 1.05 -52.88
C GLY A 90 17.46 1.00 -54.19
N ASN A 91 18.19 0.83 -55.29
CA ASN A 91 17.68 0.86 -56.67
C ASN A 91 18.04 -0.41 -57.46
N GLU A 92 18.60 -1.42 -56.78
CA GLU A 92 19.01 -2.69 -57.35
C GLU A 92 17.97 -3.75 -56.99
N PHE A 93 17.31 -4.35 -58.00
CA PHE A 93 16.15 -5.24 -57.81
C PHE A 93 16.43 -6.68 -58.26
N TRP A 94 17.69 -7.07 -58.30
CA TRP A 94 18.12 -8.42 -58.66
C TRP A 94 18.42 -9.28 -57.42
N ALA A 95 18.32 -10.59 -57.60
CA ALA A 95 18.52 -11.57 -56.53
C ALA A 95 19.80 -11.29 -55.74
N GLY A 96 19.70 -11.35 -54.42
CA GLY A 96 20.79 -11.03 -53.47
C GLY A 96 20.83 -9.57 -53.01
N ASN A 97 20.14 -8.64 -53.69
CA ASN A 97 20.08 -7.24 -53.25
C ASN A 97 18.93 -6.97 -52.30
N MET A 98 19.16 -6.04 -51.37
CA MET A 98 18.16 -5.59 -50.41
C MET A 98 17.83 -4.12 -50.58
N VAL A 99 16.58 -3.79 -50.31
CA VAL A 99 16.10 -2.41 -50.21
C VAL A 99 15.68 -2.12 -48.79
N VAL A 100 15.87 -0.88 -48.33
CA VAL A 100 15.52 -0.43 -46.98
C VAL A 100 14.41 0.61 -47.08
N TYR A 101 13.45 0.56 -46.17
CA TYR A 101 12.34 1.52 -46.13
C TYR A 101 12.48 2.46 -44.94
N THR A 102 12.06 3.70 -45.15
CA THR A 102 12.07 4.75 -44.13
C THR A 102 10.83 5.61 -44.33
N CYS A 103 10.19 6.02 -43.22
CA CYS A 103 9.02 6.88 -43.28
C CYS A 103 9.40 8.36 -43.29
N ASP A 104 8.50 9.18 -43.82
CA ASP A 104 8.64 10.63 -43.78
C ASP A 104 8.52 11.13 -42.31
N PRO A 105 9.05 12.31 -41.98
CA PRO A 105 8.91 12.88 -40.64
C PRO A 105 7.46 12.93 -40.17
N GLY A 106 7.20 12.50 -38.93
CA GLY A 106 5.84 12.41 -38.38
C GLY A 106 5.13 11.07 -38.62
N TYR A 107 5.78 10.13 -39.32
CA TYR A 107 5.27 8.78 -39.54
C TYR A 107 6.19 7.72 -38.93
N ASN A 108 5.60 6.63 -38.45
CA ASN A 108 6.31 5.46 -37.95
C ASN A 108 6.18 4.27 -38.89
N LEU A 109 7.27 3.50 -39.04
CA LEU A 109 7.30 2.32 -39.91
C LEU A 109 6.67 1.12 -39.20
N VAL A 110 5.62 0.56 -39.80
CA VAL A 110 4.96 -0.67 -39.35
C VAL A 110 5.14 -1.75 -40.41
N GLY A 111 5.84 -2.83 -40.04
CA GLY A 111 6.20 -3.94 -40.92
C GLY A 111 7.73 -4.05 -41.13
N PRO A 112 8.18 -4.77 -42.17
CA PRO A 112 9.60 -5.03 -42.41
C PRO A 112 10.37 -3.76 -42.79
N SER A 113 11.50 -3.50 -42.12
CA SER A 113 12.38 -2.35 -42.41
C SER A 113 13.20 -2.51 -43.69
N ASN A 114 13.33 -3.74 -44.17
CA ASN A 114 14.07 -4.07 -45.38
C ASN A 114 13.42 -5.26 -46.08
N ARG A 115 13.67 -5.38 -47.39
CA ARG A 115 13.22 -6.52 -48.20
C ARG A 115 14.39 -7.00 -49.05
N LEU A 116 14.60 -8.31 -49.10
CA LEU A 116 15.62 -8.97 -49.91
C LEU A 116 15.00 -9.53 -51.18
N CYS A 117 15.63 -9.32 -52.33
CA CYS A 117 15.25 -9.99 -53.57
C CYS A 117 15.80 -11.41 -53.57
N LEU A 118 14.90 -12.39 -53.57
CA LEU A 118 15.23 -13.81 -53.48
C LEU A 118 15.55 -14.39 -54.88
N GLU A 119 16.26 -15.52 -54.90
CA GLU A 119 16.65 -16.20 -56.15
C GLU A 119 15.47 -16.72 -56.98
N ASN A 120 14.29 -16.84 -56.37
CA ASN A 120 13.06 -17.24 -57.05
C ASN A 120 12.32 -16.06 -57.73
N GLY A 121 12.87 -14.85 -57.69
CA GLY A 121 12.26 -13.66 -58.28
C GLY A 121 11.17 -13.02 -57.43
N ALA A 122 11.03 -13.40 -56.15
CA ALA A 122 10.13 -12.76 -55.19
C ALA A 122 10.90 -11.92 -54.16
N TRP A 123 10.25 -10.88 -53.65
CA TRP A 123 10.73 -10.16 -52.48
C TRP A 123 10.43 -10.95 -51.20
N SER A 124 11.33 -10.89 -50.22
CA SER A 124 11.24 -11.64 -48.96
C SER A 124 9.95 -11.39 -48.18
N ASP A 125 9.45 -10.16 -48.21
CA ASP A 125 8.31 -9.70 -47.43
C ASP A 125 7.40 -8.78 -48.25
N THR A 126 6.33 -8.28 -47.63
CA THR A 126 5.44 -7.26 -48.19
C THR A 126 5.97 -5.85 -47.95
N ILE A 127 5.44 -4.87 -48.68
CA ILE A 127 5.79 -3.46 -48.47
C ILE A 127 5.29 -3.00 -47.08
N PRO A 128 6.13 -2.30 -46.27
CA PRO A 128 5.69 -1.79 -44.97
C PRO A 128 4.70 -0.63 -45.13
N SER A 129 4.05 -0.25 -44.03
CA SER A 129 3.18 0.92 -43.94
C SER A 129 3.81 2.02 -43.09
N CYS A 130 3.64 3.27 -43.49
CA CYS A 130 4.03 4.43 -42.69
C CYS A 130 2.77 5.04 -42.08
N LEU A 131 2.58 4.85 -40.77
CA LEU A 131 1.42 5.35 -40.05
C LEU A 131 1.75 6.66 -39.35
N LEU A 132 0.83 7.62 -39.41
CA LEU A 132 0.99 8.93 -38.75
C LEU A 132 1.15 8.74 -37.24
N ILE A 133 1.96 9.58 -36.60
CA ILE A 133 2.19 9.55 -35.16
C ILE A 133 1.37 10.68 -34.52
N CYS A 134 0.46 10.33 -33.62
CA CYS A 134 -0.26 11.31 -32.81
C CYS A 134 0.63 11.91 -31.70
N PRO A 135 0.33 13.13 -31.21
CA PRO A 135 1.06 13.75 -30.12
C PRO A 135 1.23 12.83 -28.92
N GLU A 136 2.42 12.86 -28.32
CA GLU A 136 2.70 12.11 -27.11
C GLU A 136 1.83 12.64 -25.95
N MET A 137 1.27 11.72 -25.18
CA MET A 137 0.40 12.00 -24.05
C MET A 137 1.11 11.54 -22.77
N VAL A 138 0.75 12.14 -21.64
CA VAL A 138 1.31 11.80 -20.32
C VAL A 138 0.26 11.07 -19.51
N SER A 139 0.67 10.07 -18.73
CA SER A 139 -0.26 9.38 -17.84
C SER A 139 -0.93 10.36 -16.88
N PRO A 140 -2.25 10.27 -16.68
CA PRO A 140 -2.95 11.13 -15.74
C PRO A 140 -2.48 10.87 -14.31
N THR A 141 -2.49 11.91 -13.46
CA THR A 141 -2.23 11.73 -12.04
C THR A 141 -3.24 10.73 -11.46
N ASN A 142 -2.77 9.76 -10.67
CA ASN A 142 -3.57 8.65 -10.16
C ASN A 142 -4.20 7.76 -11.26
N GLY A 143 -3.52 7.60 -12.39
CA GLY A 143 -3.91 6.65 -13.44
C GLY A 143 -2.77 6.24 -14.36
N HIS A 144 -3.11 5.49 -15.41
CA HIS A 144 -2.21 4.97 -16.43
C HIS A 144 -2.88 4.95 -17.80
N MET A 145 -2.07 4.88 -18.85
CA MET A 145 -2.52 4.79 -20.25
C MET A 145 -2.19 3.41 -20.82
N ILE A 146 -3.05 2.93 -21.72
CA ILE A 146 -2.88 1.68 -22.45
C ILE A 146 -3.12 1.96 -23.94
N GLY A 147 -2.13 1.69 -24.77
CA GLY A 147 -2.19 1.92 -26.22
C GLY A 147 -0.84 2.40 -26.76
N ASP A 148 -0.80 2.67 -28.05
CA ASP A 148 0.32 3.32 -28.74
C ASP A 148 -0.13 4.63 -29.39
N PHE A 149 0.80 5.34 -30.03
CA PHE A 149 0.59 6.66 -30.63
C PHE A 149 0.40 6.61 -32.15
N LEU A 150 0.09 5.44 -32.72
CA LEU A 150 0.02 5.26 -34.17
C LEU A 150 -1.37 5.58 -34.72
N GLY A 151 -1.44 6.02 -35.98
CA GLY A 151 -2.69 6.22 -36.70
C GLY A 151 -3.57 4.98 -36.67
N ASN A 152 -4.87 5.17 -36.43
CA ASN A 152 -5.89 4.14 -36.15
C ASN A 152 -5.78 3.45 -34.77
N SER A 153 -4.82 3.80 -33.92
CA SER A 153 -4.74 3.25 -32.57
C SER A 153 -5.69 3.93 -31.61
N THR A 154 -6.10 3.18 -30.59
CA THR A 154 -6.91 3.67 -29.48
C THR A 154 -6.06 3.78 -28.22
N LEU A 155 -5.98 4.97 -27.63
CA LEU A 155 -5.35 5.21 -26.34
C LEU A 155 -6.41 5.21 -25.24
N THR A 156 -6.28 4.28 -24.30
CA THR A 156 -7.24 4.10 -23.19
C THR A 156 -6.65 4.61 -21.88
N PHE A 157 -7.39 5.46 -21.18
CA PHE A 157 -7.05 5.99 -19.86
C PHE A 157 -7.74 5.18 -18.78
N LYS A 158 -6.98 4.77 -17.76
CA LYS A 158 -7.50 4.03 -16.60
C LYS A 158 -7.02 4.68 -15.32
N CYS A 159 -7.94 4.93 -14.39
CA CYS A 159 -7.57 5.41 -13.07
C CYS A 159 -7.16 4.28 -12.14
N ASN A 160 -6.34 4.63 -11.15
CA ASN A 160 -6.01 3.78 -10.02
C ASN A 160 -7.26 3.57 -9.15
N THR A 161 -7.23 2.53 -8.31
CA THR A 161 -8.29 2.28 -7.31
C THR A 161 -8.54 3.53 -6.46
N GLY A 162 -9.83 3.85 -6.22
CA GLY A 162 -10.25 5.07 -5.51
C GLY A 162 -10.44 6.29 -6.41
N TYR A 163 -10.26 6.15 -7.72
CA TYR A 163 -10.42 7.24 -8.68
C TYR A 163 -11.24 6.84 -9.90
N TRP A 164 -11.85 7.82 -10.58
CA TRP A 164 -12.69 7.61 -11.75
C TRP A 164 -12.57 8.75 -12.79
N ILE A 165 -12.95 8.47 -14.04
CA ILE A 165 -13.03 9.47 -15.13
C ILE A 165 -14.51 9.62 -15.52
N PRO A 166 -15.07 10.85 -15.51
CA PRO A 166 -16.47 11.05 -15.83
C PRO A 166 -16.85 10.78 -17.29
N GLU A 167 -16.02 11.17 -18.24
CA GLU A 167 -16.29 11.01 -19.68
C GLU A 167 -15.00 10.80 -20.48
N ASN A 168 -15.11 10.19 -21.67
CA ASN A 168 -14.04 10.00 -22.66
C ASN A 168 -12.76 9.34 -22.14
N HIS A 169 -12.87 8.12 -21.60
CA HIS A 169 -11.73 7.31 -21.18
C HIS A 169 -10.92 6.72 -22.36
N GLN A 170 -11.29 7.01 -23.61
CA GLN A 170 -10.63 6.53 -24.82
C GLN A 170 -10.49 7.66 -25.84
N LEU A 171 -9.30 7.74 -26.45
CA LEU A 171 -9.00 8.62 -27.58
C LEU A 171 -8.60 7.77 -28.79
N LEU A 172 -9.02 8.20 -29.97
CA LEU A 172 -8.68 7.59 -31.25
C LEU A 172 -7.70 8.49 -32.00
N CYS A 173 -6.59 7.92 -32.47
CA CYS A 173 -5.63 8.64 -33.31
C CYS A 173 -6.15 8.69 -34.75
N ASP A 174 -6.53 9.87 -35.23
CA ASP A 174 -7.00 10.06 -36.61
C ASP A 174 -5.85 9.78 -37.59
N PRO A 175 -5.98 8.77 -38.48
CA PRO A 175 -4.92 8.39 -39.41
C PRO A 175 -4.61 9.45 -40.47
N ASN A 176 -5.51 10.42 -40.70
CA ASN A 176 -5.36 11.44 -41.73
C ASN A 176 -4.76 12.73 -41.17
N THR A 177 -5.16 13.12 -39.95
CA THR A 177 -4.75 14.39 -39.35
C THR A 177 -3.66 14.25 -38.28
N GLY A 178 -3.47 13.06 -37.71
CA GLY A 178 -2.54 12.84 -36.59
C GLY A 178 -3.00 13.47 -35.30
N ASN A 179 -4.29 13.78 -35.15
CA ASN A 179 -4.83 14.34 -33.92
C ASN A 179 -5.61 13.30 -33.13
N TRP A 180 -5.53 13.41 -31.80
CA TRP A 180 -6.39 12.64 -30.90
C TRP A 180 -7.84 13.14 -30.99
N THR A 181 -8.77 12.21 -31.14
CA THR A 181 -10.21 12.49 -31.21
C THR A 181 -10.98 11.66 -30.18
N ASN A 182 -12.11 12.17 -29.70
CA ASN A 182 -13.06 11.37 -28.94
C ASN A 182 -13.95 10.52 -29.87
N TRP A 183 -14.83 9.69 -29.32
CA TRP A 183 -15.75 8.85 -30.12
C TRP A 183 -16.70 9.66 -31.03
N ASN A 184 -16.93 10.94 -30.70
CA ASN A 184 -17.75 11.85 -31.51
C ASN A 184 -16.92 12.59 -32.59
N GLY A 185 -15.65 12.24 -32.78
CA GLY A 185 -14.77 12.86 -33.78
C GLY A 185 -14.31 14.29 -33.43
N THR A 186 -14.49 14.72 -32.17
CA THR A 186 -14.01 16.04 -31.71
C THR A 186 -12.53 15.93 -31.33
N ILE A 187 -11.72 16.88 -31.79
CA ILE A 187 -10.29 16.95 -31.45
C ILE A 187 -10.14 17.23 -29.95
N ILE A 188 -9.31 16.43 -29.27
CA ILE A 188 -9.01 16.57 -27.84
C ILE A 188 -7.54 16.95 -27.68
N ILE A 189 -7.29 18.04 -26.93
CA ILE A 189 -5.94 18.56 -26.65
C ILE A 189 -5.56 18.48 -25.16
N GLU A 190 -6.49 18.08 -24.30
CA GLU A 190 -6.28 18.01 -22.86
C GLU A 190 -6.28 16.56 -22.36
N ASN A 191 -5.40 16.29 -21.41
CA ASN A 191 -5.31 14.97 -20.80
C ASN A 191 -6.47 14.73 -19.83
N PRO A 192 -7.21 13.61 -19.91
CA PRO A 192 -8.27 13.27 -18.96
C PRO A 192 -7.75 13.26 -17.52
N GLN A 193 -8.54 13.73 -16.55
CA GLN A 193 -8.13 13.80 -15.14
C GLN A 193 -8.91 12.80 -14.29
N CYS A 194 -8.19 12.00 -13.50
CA CYS A 194 -8.76 11.09 -12.53
C CYS A 194 -9.27 11.86 -11.30
N LYS A 195 -10.56 11.73 -11.01
CA LYS A 195 -11.20 12.36 -9.85
C LYS A 195 -11.35 11.38 -8.70
N ASN A 196 -11.28 11.89 -7.47
CA ASN A 196 -11.54 11.08 -6.28
C ASN A 196 -12.94 10.45 -6.36
N VAL A 197 -13.06 9.18 -6.01
CA VAL A 197 -14.35 8.56 -5.71
C VAL A 197 -14.68 8.89 -4.26
N ASP A 198 -15.86 9.43 -3.99
CA ASP A 198 -16.36 9.54 -2.63
C ASP A 198 -17.11 8.24 -2.26
N GLU A 199 -16.40 7.28 -1.67
CA GLU A 199 -16.98 5.99 -1.33
C GLU A 199 -18.05 6.09 -0.23
N CYS A 200 -18.02 7.15 0.58
CA CYS A 200 -18.99 7.38 1.64
C CYS A 200 -20.33 7.87 1.07
N SER A 201 -20.32 8.77 0.09
CA SER A 201 -21.52 9.28 -0.57
C SER A 201 -22.12 8.28 -1.57
N THR A 202 -21.26 7.51 -2.26
CA THR A 202 -21.70 6.51 -3.25
C THR A 202 -22.13 5.18 -2.61
N GLY A 203 -21.77 4.95 -1.35
CA GLY A 203 -21.99 3.66 -0.68
C GLY A 203 -21.00 2.58 -1.08
N ALA A 204 -19.97 2.90 -1.88
CA ALA A 204 -18.92 1.98 -2.32
C ALA A 204 -17.86 1.71 -1.23
N ASN A 205 -18.28 1.61 0.03
CA ASN A 205 -17.41 1.37 1.18
C ASN A 205 -17.78 0.07 1.90
N SER A 206 -16.81 -0.44 2.67
CA SER A 206 -16.95 -1.66 3.49
C SER A 206 -17.00 -1.37 4.98
N CYS A 207 -17.38 -0.14 5.37
CA CYS A 207 -17.49 0.23 6.77
C CYS A 207 -18.60 -0.57 7.46
N SER A 208 -18.41 -0.88 8.74
CA SER A 208 -19.47 -1.46 9.55
C SER A 208 -20.69 -0.54 9.57
N VAL A 209 -21.90 -1.11 9.66
CA VAL A 209 -23.13 -0.34 9.95
C VAL A 209 -23.00 0.47 11.24
N ASN A 210 -22.17 -0.02 12.17
CA ASN A 210 -21.85 0.65 13.43
C ASN A 210 -20.56 1.49 13.34
N ALA A 211 -20.11 1.87 12.14
CA ALA A 211 -18.99 2.77 11.92
C ALA A 211 -19.41 4.02 11.12
N GLN A 212 -18.64 5.09 11.30
CA GLN A 212 -18.68 6.31 10.50
C GLN A 212 -17.64 6.20 9.39
N CYS A 213 -18.09 6.43 8.15
CA CYS A 213 -17.24 6.55 6.97
C CYS A 213 -16.74 7.99 6.84
N THR A 214 -15.46 8.18 6.51
CA THR A 214 -14.88 9.48 6.14
C THR A 214 -14.09 9.33 4.84
N ASP A 215 -14.49 10.09 3.82
CA ASP A 215 -13.82 10.13 2.52
C ASP A 215 -12.42 10.71 2.64
N THR A 216 -11.48 10.16 1.88
CA THR A 216 -10.09 10.61 1.80
C THR A 216 -9.62 10.57 0.35
N ILE A 217 -8.53 11.26 0.02
CA ILE A 217 -8.04 11.28 -1.37
C ILE A 217 -7.53 9.88 -1.75
N GLY A 218 -8.23 9.23 -2.68
CA GLY A 218 -7.97 7.90 -3.20
C GLY A 218 -8.45 6.74 -2.33
N SER A 219 -9.20 7.00 -1.25
CA SER A 219 -9.69 5.95 -0.34
C SER A 219 -10.71 6.49 0.67
N TYR A 220 -11.06 5.69 1.66
CA TYR A 220 -11.90 6.10 2.78
C TYR A 220 -11.43 5.44 4.08
N THR A 221 -11.79 6.06 5.21
CA THR A 221 -11.54 5.52 6.55
C THR A 221 -12.85 5.17 7.25
N CYS A 222 -12.84 4.09 8.03
CA CYS A 222 -13.97 3.65 8.83
C CYS A 222 -13.59 3.75 10.32
N ARG A 223 -14.44 4.39 11.13
CA ARG A 223 -14.23 4.48 12.58
C ARG A 223 -15.49 4.02 13.31
N CYS A 224 -15.38 3.10 14.26
CA CYS A 224 -16.55 2.65 15.03
C CYS A 224 -17.25 3.83 15.72
N LYS A 225 -18.58 3.84 15.63
CA LYS A 225 -19.46 4.78 16.33
C LYS A 225 -19.34 4.54 17.85
N LEU A 226 -19.73 5.55 18.63
CA LEU A 226 -19.71 5.49 20.09
C LEU A 226 -20.43 4.24 20.62
N GLY A 227 -19.80 3.53 21.58
CA GLY A 227 -20.30 2.30 22.18
C GLY A 227 -19.86 0.99 21.50
N PHE A 228 -19.09 1.09 20.41
CA PHE A 228 -18.54 -0.06 19.68
C PHE A 228 -17.03 0.04 19.55
N GLU A 229 -16.35 -1.11 19.54
CA GLU A 229 -14.92 -1.19 19.23
C GLU A 229 -14.63 -2.18 18.11
N GLY A 230 -13.46 -1.99 17.49
CA GLY A 230 -12.96 -2.80 16.38
C GLY A 230 -12.22 -1.95 15.36
N ASP A 231 -12.02 -2.47 14.17
CA ASP A 231 -11.22 -1.85 13.09
C ASP A 231 -12.03 -0.91 12.18
N GLY A 232 -13.29 -0.63 12.52
CA GLY A 232 -14.20 0.18 11.73
C GLY A 232 -14.92 -0.57 10.60
N ARG A 233 -14.42 -1.73 10.16
CA ARG A 233 -15.12 -2.65 9.25
C ARG A 233 -15.91 -3.70 10.04
N THR A 234 -15.33 -4.13 11.16
CA THR A 234 -15.97 -4.92 12.21
C THR A 234 -16.07 -4.03 13.45
N CYS A 235 -17.28 -3.83 13.95
CA CYS A 235 -17.53 -3.08 15.18
C CYS A 235 -18.44 -3.91 16.08
N SER A 236 -17.93 -4.35 17.22
CA SER A 236 -18.66 -5.12 18.23
C SER A 236 -19.02 -4.25 19.43
N SER A 237 -20.16 -4.53 20.05
CA SER A 237 -20.59 -3.82 21.26
C SER A 237 -19.64 -4.13 22.40
N GLN A 238 -19.17 -3.11 23.10
CA GLN A 238 -18.34 -3.27 24.30
C GLN A 238 -19.16 -3.91 25.44
N ILE A 239 -18.79 -5.13 25.85
CA ILE A 239 -19.36 -5.78 27.04
C ILE A 239 -18.68 -5.15 28.25
N SER A 240 -19.37 -4.23 28.91
CA SER A 240 -19.14 -3.93 30.32
C SER A 240 -19.30 -5.23 31.13
N TYR A 241 -18.27 -5.70 31.85
CA TYR A 241 -18.47 -6.77 32.82
C TYR A 241 -19.47 -6.26 33.87
N LYS A 242 -20.70 -6.79 33.82
CA LYS A 242 -21.76 -6.48 34.77
C LYS A 242 -21.90 -7.63 35.75
N ASP A 243 -21.88 -7.35 37.04
CA ASP A 243 -22.27 -8.35 38.02
C ASP A 243 -23.80 -8.62 37.97
N SER A 244 -24.24 -9.66 38.66
CA SER A 244 -25.66 -10.07 38.72
C SER A 244 -26.59 -9.01 39.32
N GLN A 245 -26.04 -7.96 39.94
CA GLN A 245 -26.76 -6.87 40.59
C GLN A 245 -26.72 -5.57 39.76
N GLY A 246 -26.17 -5.61 38.53
CA GLY A 246 -26.15 -4.49 37.59
C GLY A 246 -24.99 -3.52 37.79
N TRP A 247 -23.99 -3.86 38.60
CA TRP A 247 -22.78 -3.05 38.73
C TRP A 247 -21.82 -3.31 37.58
N THR A 248 -21.23 -2.25 37.03
CA THR A 248 -20.21 -2.34 35.98
C THR A 248 -18.81 -2.12 36.55
N LEU A 249 -17.85 -2.97 36.20
CA LEU A 249 -16.44 -2.79 36.54
C LEU A 249 -15.82 -1.63 35.76
N ILE A 250 -15.27 -0.63 36.46
CA ILE A 250 -14.64 0.55 35.83
C ILE A 250 -13.12 0.64 36.03
N ALA A 251 -12.60 0.08 37.13
CA ALA A 251 -11.16 0.02 37.36
C ALA A 251 -10.74 -1.15 38.27
N ARG A 252 -9.47 -1.53 38.21
CA ARG A 252 -8.81 -2.46 39.15
C ARG A 252 -7.48 -1.85 39.61
N PHE A 253 -7.16 -2.06 40.89
CA PHE A 253 -5.97 -1.50 41.52
C PHE A 253 -5.23 -2.60 42.30
N SER A 254 -3.97 -2.81 41.99
CA SER A 254 -3.09 -3.83 42.57
C SER A 254 -2.35 -3.25 43.77
N ASN A 255 -2.38 -3.95 44.91
CA ASN A 255 -1.63 -3.54 46.09
C ASN A 255 -0.21 -4.15 46.16
N LYS A 256 0.24 -4.78 45.07
CA LYS A 256 1.59 -5.40 44.95
C LYS A 256 2.54 -4.54 44.11
N ASP A 257 2.01 -3.52 43.44
CA ASP A 257 2.76 -2.67 42.54
C ASP A 257 3.04 -1.34 43.22
N ALA A 258 4.30 -0.90 43.19
CA ALA A 258 4.74 0.29 43.88
C ALA A 258 4.78 1.53 42.97
N LYS A 259 4.41 1.38 41.67
CA LYS A 259 4.55 2.46 40.67
C LYS A 259 3.39 2.65 39.70
N ASN A 260 2.36 1.80 39.68
CA ASN A 260 1.49 1.70 38.50
C ASN A 260 0.13 2.43 38.53
N TRP A 261 0.02 3.54 39.27
CA TRP A 261 -0.88 4.65 38.91
C TRP A 261 -0.20 5.68 37.97
N MET A 262 1.11 5.53 37.76
CA MET A 262 1.97 6.26 36.81
C MET A 262 2.49 5.30 35.75
N ARG A 263 2.61 5.73 34.50
CA ARG A 263 3.54 5.07 33.58
C ARG A 263 4.96 5.54 33.86
N ASP A 264 5.98 4.72 33.58
CA ASP A 264 7.41 5.12 33.66
C ASP A 264 7.77 6.36 32.81
N ASP A 265 6.85 6.88 31.99
CA ASP A 265 6.97 8.13 31.21
C ASP A 265 6.26 9.33 31.85
N ALA A 266 5.95 9.27 33.16
CA ALA A 266 5.25 10.28 33.96
C ALA A 266 3.82 10.61 33.47
N TYR A 267 3.22 9.74 32.66
CA TYR A 267 1.84 9.90 32.20
C TYR A 267 0.85 9.25 33.18
N TRP A 268 -0.01 10.07 33.78
CA TRP A 268 -0.96 9.66 34.80
C TRP A 268 -2.23 9.04 34.23
N TRP A 269 -2.82 8.11 34.98
CA TRP A 269 -4.02 7.42 34.53
C TRP A 269 -5.21 8.35 34.30
N TYR A 270 -5.37 9.41 35.10
CA TYR A 270 -6.46 10.39 34.91
C TYR A 270 -6.28 11.21 33.62
N SER A 271 -5.03 11.40 33.19
CA SER A 271 -4.68 12.10 31.96
C SER A 271 -4.99 11.26 30.73
N LEU A 272 -5.09 9.93 30.87
CA LEU A 272 -5.32 9.04 29.75
C LEU A 272 -6.65 9.35 29.06
N THR A 273 -6.66 9.14 27.75
CA THR A 273 -7.89 9.15 26.95
C THR A 273 -8.16 7.78 26.34
N THR A 274 -7.25 6.84 26.58
CA THR A 274 -7.28 5.46 26.10
C THR A 274 -7.37 4.53 27.31
N PRO A 275 -8.27 3.52 27.30
CA PRO A 275 -8.33 2.49 28.34
C PRO A 275 -6.99 1.72 28.43
N GLN A 276 -6.70 1.13 29.58
CA GLN A 276 -5.50 0.31 29.83
C GLN A 276 -5.90 -0.93 30.62
N GLY A 277 -5.49 -2.14 30.19
CA GLY A 277 -5.71 -3.44 30.87
C GLY A 277 -6.80 -4.33 30.26
N ASP A 278 -6.80 -5.63 30.59
CA ASP A 278 -7.79 -6.62 30.10
C ASP A 278 -9.06 -6.69 30.98
N VAL A 279 -10.12 -6.08 30.48
CA VAL A 279 -11.40 -5.91 31.19
C VAL A 279 -12.22 -7.19 31.32
N ASN A 280 -11.84 -8.26 30.60
CA ASN A 280 -12.62 -9.49 30.53
C ASN A 280 -12.30 -10.50 31.62
N ASN A 281 -11.22 -10.29 32.39
CA ASN A 281 -10.80 -11.22 33.44
C ASN A 281 -10.62 -10.51 34.79
N PRO A 282 -11.57 -10.62 35.74
CA PRO A 282 -11.51 -9.95 37.02
C PRO A 282 -10.39 -10.43 37.96
N GLY A 283 -9.76 -11.57 37.69
CA GLY A 283 -8.78 -12.21 38.57
C GLY A 283 -7.31 -11.87 38.31
N VAL A 284 -6.99 -11.05 37.30
CA VAL A 284 -5.61 -10.67 36.97
C VAL A 284 -5.24 -9.37 37.68
N ASN A 285 -4.22 -9.36 38.54
CA ASN A 285 -3.75 -8.13 39.20
C ASN A 285 -3.14 -7.19 38.16
N GLN A 286 -3.87 -6.13 37.80
CA GLN A 286 -3.46 -5.08 36.88
C GLN A 286 -4.10 -3.76 37.32
N ASP A 287 -3.31 -2.69 37.31
CA ASP A 287 -3.78 -1.31 37.48
C ASP A 287 -4.51 -0.86 36.22
N MET A 288 -5.73 -1.36 36.05
CA MET A 288 -6.51 -1.30 34.83
C MET A 288 -7.62 -0.26 34.94
N ILE A 289 -7.81 0.51 33.87
CA ILE A 289 -8.95 1.41 33.67
C ILE A 289 -9.67 1.02 32.39
N SER A 290 -10.94 0.64 32.51
CA SER A 290 -11.76 0.24 31.37
C SER A 290 -12.35 1.45 30.63
N THR A 291 -12.85 1.24 29.42
CA THR A 291 -13.61 2.28 28.70
C THR A 291 -14.84 2.76 29.47
N ALA A 292 -15.38 1.91 30.35
CA ALA A 292 -16.52 2.25 31.20
C ALA A 292 -16.22 3.41 32.16
N PHE A 293 -14.96 3.58 32.59
CA PHE A 293 -14.52 4.70 33.40
C PHE A 293 -14.84 6.07 32.75
N TRP A 294 -14.64 6.15 31.43
CA TRP A 294 -14.84 7.36 30.64
C TRP A 294 -16.29 7.61 30.28
N LEU A 295 -17.04 6.52 30.02
CA LEU A 295 -18.30 6.58 29.28
C LEU A 295 -19.53 6.32 30.15
N LEU A 296 -19.39 5.62 31.27
CA LEU A 296 -20.54 5.28 32.10
C LEU A 296 -20.81 6.35 33.14
N SER A 297 -22.00 6.93 33.05
CA SER A 297 -22.64 7.60 34.17
C SER A 297 -23.12 6.58 35.18
N GLY A 298 -22.99 6.89 36.47
CA GLY A 298 -23.64 6.13 37.52
C GLY A 298 -24.08 7.02 38.66
N ASN A 299 -24.79 6.44 39.62
CA ASN A 299 -25.16 7.13 40.86
C ASN A 299 -24.28 6.69 42.02
N ASN A 300 -23.77 5.45 41.98
CA ASN A 300 -23.09 4.83 43.10
C ASN A 300 -21.83 4.09 42.66
N ILE A 301 -20.85 4.02 43.56
CA ILE A 301 -19.69 3.12 43.47
C ILE A 301 -19.67 2.10 44.61
N LYS A 302 -19.00 0.97 44.36
CA LYS A 302 -18.54 0.03 45.39
C LYS A 302 -17.11 -0.43 45.11
N ILE A 303 -16.41 -0.82 46.17
CA ILE A 303 -15.08 -1.44 46.11
C ILE A 303 -15.17 -2.88 46.60
N THR A 304 -14.59 -3.82 45.87
CA THR A 304 -14.58 -5.26 46.19
C THR A 304 -13.17 -5.83 46.02
N ARG A 305 -12.91 -7.03 46.54
CA ARG A 305 -11.67 -7.75 46.22
C ARG A 305 -11.78 -8.47 44.87
N SER A 306 -10.66 -8.65 44.19
CA SER A 306 -10.57 -9.40 42.93
C SER A 306 -10.62 -10.91 43.14
N ASP A 307 -10.24 -11.40 44.33
CA ASP A 307 -10.25 -12.81 44.70
C ASP A 307 -11.53 -13.27 45.39
N ASP A 308 -12.49 -12.37 45.60
CA ASP A 308 -13.85 -12.71 46.04
C ASP A 308 -14.77 -12.88 44.82
N PRO A 309 -15.14 -14.12 44.43
CA PRO A 309 -15.99 -14.37 43.26
C PRO A 309 -17.43 -13.83 43.43
N GLN A 310 -17.86 -13.52 44.65
CA GLN A 310 -19.16 -12.90 44.91
C GLN A 310 -19.13 -11.37 44.78
N HIS A 311 -17.94 -10.78 44.60
CA HIS A 311 -17.74 -9.33 44.56
C HIS A 311 -18.46 -8.62 45.72
N THR A 312 -18.27 -9.15 46.93
CA THR A 312 -18.85 -8.59 48.16
C THR A 312 -18.28 -7.20 48.36
N ALA A 313 -19.16 -6.21 48.54
CA ALA A 313 -18.74 -4.84 48.80
C ALA A 313 -18.01 -4.76 50.14
N LEU A 314 -16.75 -4.32 50.09
CA LEU A 314 -16.03 -3.87 51.28
C LEU A 314 -16.54 -2.49 51.71
N LEU A 315 -16.78 -1.65 50.71
CA LEU A 315 -17.41 -0.33 50.83
C LEU A 315 -18.34 -0.12 49.66
N GLN A 316 -19.48 0.51 49.93
CA GLN A 316 -20.44 0.95 48.93
C GLN A 316 -21.00 2.32 49.31
N THR A 317 -21.12 3.21 48.32
CA THR A 317 -21.83 4.48 48.50
C THR A 317 -23.34 4.28 48.67
N THR A 318 -23.95 5.09 49.53
CA THR A 318 -25.36 4.96 49.93
C THR A 318 -26.24 6.12 49.44
N SER A 319 -25.63 7.20 48.97
CA SER A 319 -26.29 8.37 48.36
C SER A 319 -25.91 8.48 46.88
N ASN A 320 -26.66 9.25 46.08
CA ASN A 320 -26.28 9.53 44.71
C ASN A 320 -25.03 10.42 44.67
N CYS A 321 -23.87 9.78 44.54
CA CYS A 321 -22.56 10.42 44.60
C CYS A 321 -22.22 11.25 43.39
N PHE A 322 -22.64 10.79 42.21
CA PHE A 322 -22.15 11.35 40.95
C PHE A 322 -23.22 12.13 40.21
N SER A 323 -24.47 12.20 40.71
CA SER A 323 -25.57 12.89 40.04
C SER A 323 -25.73 12.51 38.56
N LYS A 324 -25.48 11.23 38.21
CA LYS A 324 -25.43 10.69 36.84
C LYS A 324 -24.30 11.26 35.95
N GLN A 325 -23.27 11.86 36.52
CA GLN A 325 -22.04 12.15 35.79
C GLN A 325 -21.21 10.88 35.62
N THR A 326 -20.33 10.86 34.62
CA THR A 326 -19.29 9.82 34.54
C THR A 326 -18.29 10.01 35.67
N PHE A 327 -17.63 8.93 36.09
CA PHE A 327 -16.61 9.04 37.14
C PHE A 327 -15.47 10.01 36.73
N ARG A 328 -15.06 10.01 35.45
CA ARG A 328 -14.17 11.05 34.87
C ARG A 328 -14.74 12.45 35.03
N SER A 329 -15.97 12.68 34.59
CA SER A 329 -16.59 14.02 34.61
C SER A 329 -16.66 14.58 36.03
N MET A 330 -17.03 13.73 37.00
CA MET A 330 -17.03 14.10 38.41
C MET A 330 -15.62 14.51 38.86
N ILE A 331 -14.62 13.67 38.59
CA ILE A 331 -13.23 13.96 38.94
C ILE A 331 -12.75 15.28 38.33
N SER A 332 -12.93 15.45 37.03
CA SER A 332 -12.49 16.67 36.32
C SER A 332 -13.28 17.92 36.72
N SER A 333 -14.44 17.79 37.36
CA SER A 333 -15.20 18.94 37.86
C SER A 333 -14.55 19.62 39.07
N TYR A 334 -13.69 18.90 39.80
CA TYR A 334 -12.94 19.45 40.93
C TYR A 334 -11.65 20.16 40.52
N GLY A 335 -11.20 20.03 39.27
CA GLY A 335 -10.05 20.76 38.75
C GLY A 335 -9.31 20.05 37.62
N THR A 336 -8.28 20.71 37.10
CA THR A 336 -7.29 20.12 36.19
C THR A 336 -6.09 19.66 37.00
N PHE A 337 -5.90 18.35 37.08
CA PHE A 337 -4.80 17.74 37.82
C PHE A 337 -3.56 17.73 36.92
N THR A 338 -2.45 18.33 37.35
CA THR A 338 -1.19 18.35 36.57
C THR A 338 0.00 18.08 37.47
N HIS A 339 1.12 17.66 36.88
CA HIS A 339 2.40 17.47 37.56
C HIS A 339 2.78 18.75 38.34
N LYS A 340 3.06 18.63 39.65
CA LYS A 340 3.44 19.72 40.59
C LYS A 340 2.35 20.70 41.02
N THR A 341 1.07 20.36 40.89
CA THR A 341 -0.03 21.18 41.44
C THR A 341 -0.69 20.46 42.60
N ALA A 342 -0.67 21.03 43.81
CA ALA A 342 -1.47 20.54 44.94
C ALA A 342 -2.95 20.88 44.75
N TRP A 343 -3.83 19.91 45.01
CA TRP A 343 -5.25 20.03 44.67
C TRP A 343 -6.15 20.51 45.80
N ALA A 344 -5.82 20.29 47.08
CA ALA A 344 -6.65 20.70 48.20
C ALA A 344 -5.96 20.67 49.57
N SER A 345 -5.34 21.77 50.01
CA SER A 345 -4.71 21.78 51.34
C SER A 345 -5.74 21.66 52.48
N ASP A 346 -5.50 20.69 53.37
CA ASP A 346 -6.28 20.38 54.57
C ASP A 346 -7.77 20.06 54.34
N GLN A 347 -8.15 19.56 53.15
CA GLN A 347 -9.54 19.21 52.82
C GLN A 347 -9.65 18.13 51.72
N CYS A 348 -10.83 17.53 51.61
CA CYS A 348 -11.25 16.77 50.42
C CYS A 348 -12.15 17.65 49.54
N LEU A 349 -11.95 17.62 48.21
CA LEU A 349 -12.80 18.41 47.28
C LEU A 349 -14.20 17.80 47.09
N GLY A 350 -14.33 16.50 47.30
CA GLY A 350 -15.61 15.79 47.27
C GLY A 350 -15.69 14.72 48.35
N SER A 351 -16.90 14.36 48.75
CA SER A 351 -17.11 13.19 49.60
C SER A 351 -18.49 12.57 49.41
N CYS A 352 -18.62 11.33 49.88
CA CYS A 352 -19.81 10.54 49.70
C CYS A 352 -20.07 9.62 50.89
N HIS A 353 -21.33 9.54 51.34
CA HIS A 353 -21.70 8.64 52.43
C HIS A 353 -21.59 7.18 51.99
N VAL A 354 -20.93 6.36 52.80
CA VAL A 354 -20.68 4.95 52.52
C VAL A 354 -21.22 4.03 53.61
N SER A 355 -21.49 2.80 53.21
CA SER A 355 -21.70 1.67 54.10
C SER A 355 -20.56 0.68 53.88
N TYR A 356 -19.98 0.22 54.99
CA TYR A 356 -19.01 -0.86 54.96
C TYR A 356 -19.69 -2.22 55.13
N GLY A 357 -19.10 -3.25 54.54
CA GLY A 357 -19.64 -4.60 54.52
C GLY A 357 -18.56 -5.66 54.32
N GLY A 358 -18.96 -6.91 54.29
CA GLY A 358 -18.03 -8.03 54.12
C GLY A 358 -16.95 -8.07 55.20
N GLN A 359 -15.76 -8.55 54.84
CA GLN A 359 -14.58 -8.63 55.72
C GLN A 359 -13.66 -7.41 55.54
N TYR A 360 -14.23 -6.19 55.47
CA TYR A 360 -13.46 -4.97 55.21
C TYR A 360 -12.38 -4.71 56.27
N GLN A 361 -12.66 -4.97 57.55
CA GLN A 361 -11.70 -4.74 58.65
C GLN A 361 -10.43 -5.59 58.54
N SER A 362 -10.49 -6.73 57.86
CA SER A 362 -9.32 -7.59 57.61
C SER A 362 -8.70 -7.37 56.22
N THR A 363 -9.23 -6.45 55.43
CA THR A 363 -8.66 -6.07 54.13
C THR A 363 -7.63 -4.95 54.34
N ASN A 364 -6.47 -5.06 53.70
CA ASN A 364 -5.45 -4.01 53.80
C ASN A 364 -5.99 -2.68 53.23
N GLY A 365 -5.60 -1.56 53.83
CA GLY A 365 -6.11 -0.21 53.57
C GLY A 365 -7.46 0.10 54.22
N PHE A 366 -8.32 -0.91 54.44
CA PHE A 366 -9.65 -0.71 54.99
C PHE A 366 -9.71 -0.68 56.52
N SER A 367 -8.64 -1.04 57.24
CA SER A 367 -8.65 -0.90 58.71
C SER A 367 -8.73 0.58 59.14
N GLN A 368 -8.24 1.49 58.28
CA GLN A 368 -8.30 2.94 58.46
C GLN A 368 -9.70 3.53 58.20
N SER A 369 -10.66 2.72 57.73
CA SER A 369 -12.06 3.16 57.61
C SER A 369 -12.69 3.60 58.93
N GLN A 370 -12.15 3.19 60.08
CA GLN A 370 -12.64 3.60 61.41
C GLN A 370 -12.18 5.01 61.80
N CYS A 371 -11.28 5.60 61.02
CA CYS A 371 -10.66 6.86 61.33
C CYS A 371 -11.58 8.04 61.05
N SER A 372 -11.55 9.02 61.93
CA SER A 372 -12.29 10.28 61.77
C SER A 372 -11.40 11.43 62.20
N SER A 373 -11.33 12.45 61.36
CA SER A 373 -10.51 13.64 61.57
C SER A 373 -11.25 14.90 61.10
N ASN A 374 -10.58 16.05 61.13
CA ASN A 374 -11.07 17.28 60.50
C ASN A 374 -11.04 17.22 58.97
N LEU A 375 -10.35 16.24 58.37
CA LEU A 375 -10.32 16.02 56.92
C LEU A 375 -11.56 15.27 56.44
N GLN A 376 -11.91 14.17 57.13
CA GLN A 376 -13.12 13.38 56.82
C GLN A 376 -13.55 12.46 57.97
N ASN A 377 -14.83 12.10 57.98
CA ASN A 377 -15.42 11.15 58.92
C ASN A 377 -15.44 9.72 58.35
N SER A 378 -15.36 8.71 59.23
CA SER A 378 -15.36 7.29 58.88
C SER A 378 -16.53 6.84 58.00
N ASN A 379 -17.69 7.51 58.08
CA ASN A 379 -18.88 7.19 57.28
C ASN A 379 -18.82 7.68 55.83
N TYR A 380 -17.67 8.19 55.39
CA TYR A 380 -17.52 8.77 54.06
C TYR A 380 -16.31 8.20 53.32
N ILE A 381 -16.43 8.19 52.00
CA ILE A 381 -15.29 8.15 51.09
C ILE A 381 -15.01 9.57 50.63
N GLY A 382 -13.76 10.01 50.76
CA GLY A 382 -13.29 11.30 50.28
C GLY A 382 -12.72 11.18 48.86
N PHE A 383 -12.81 12.26 48.08
CA PHE A 383 -12.21 12.39 46.76
C PHE A 383 -11.26 13.58 46.76
N TRP A 384 -10.04 13.37 46.25
CA TRP A 384 -8.99 14.39 46.16
C TRP A 384 -8.75 15.07 47.50
N CYS A 385 -8.21 14.28 48.42
CA CYS A 385 -7.95 14.69 49.80
C CYS A 385 -6.45 14.96 49.99
N ASP A 386 -6.12 16.01 50.73
CA ASP A 386 -4.74 16.32 51.10
C ASP A 386 -4.65 16.90 52.53
N TRP A 387 -3.53 16.64 53.20
CA TRP A 387 -3.29 16.99 54.59
C TRP A 387 -1.98 17.79 54.77
N LYS A 388 -2.12 19.07 55.14
CA LYS A 388 -1.03 20.04 55.36
C LYS A 388 -0.05 20.14 54.18
N ASN A 389 1.23 19.88 54.42
CA ASN A 389 2.31 19.79 53.44
C ASN A 389 2.71 18.30 53.28
N GLY A 390 1.74 17.39 53.39
CA GLY A 390 1.94 15.95 53.51
C GLY A 390 1.34 15.18 52.34
N ASP A 391 0.90 13.93 52.59
CA ASP A 391 0.38 13.07 51.52
C ASP A 391 -1.07 13.36 51.20
N GLY A 392 -1.43 13.03 49.96
CA GLY A 392 -2.78 13.08 49.42
C GLY A 392 -3.25 11.74 48.87
N SER A 393 -4.54 11.62 48.60
CA SER A 393 -5.10 10.48 47.83
C SER A 393 -6.25 10.89 46.92
N VAL A 394 -6.38 10.18 45.81
CA VAL A 394 -7.48 10.38 44.86
C VAL A 394 -8.81 9.91 45.44
N MET A 395 -8.80 8.76 46.12
CA MET A 395 -9.95 8.27 46.88
C MET A 395 -9.54 7.84 48.28
N MET A 396 -9.93 8.60 49.30
CA MET A 396 -9.59 8.34 50.69
C MET A 396 -10.68 7.52 51.39
N ILE A 397 -10.31 6.42 52.05
CA ILE A 397 -11.26 5.54 52.75
C ILE A 397 -11.25 5.85 54.24
N GLY A 398 -12.31 6.47 54.77
CA GLY A 398 -12.35 6.94 56.15
C GLY A 398 -11.80 8.36 56.28
N GLY A 399 -10.97 8.64 57.28
CA GLY A 399 -10.44 9.99 57.55
C GLY A 399 -8.94 10.02 57.82
N GLY A 400 -8.24 11.01 57.26
CA GLY A 400 -6.79 11.24 57.45
C GLY A 400 -6.40 12.41 58.34
N GLY A 401 -5.22 12.37 58.97
CA GLY A 401 -4.74 13.41 59.90
C GLY A 401 -4.51 12.89 61.33
N SER A 402 -4.17 13.74 62.31
CA SER A 402 -3.67 13.25 63.61
C SER A 402 -4.68 12.36 64.35
N GLY A 403 -4.39 11.04 64.38
CA GLY A 403 -5.25 9.96 64.87
C GLY A 403 -5.36 8.78 63.90
N CYS A 404 -5.24 9.05 62.59
CA CYS A 404 -4.91 8.10 61.50
C CYS A 404 -4.21 8.90 60.38
N SER A 405 -2.92 9.18 60.57
CA SER A 405 -2.28 10.38 60.01
C SER A 405 -1.64 10.23 58.64
N ARG A 406 -1.74 11.31 57.85
CA ARG A 406 -1.56 11.45 56.38
C ARG A 406 -2.77 10.90 55.61
N ALA A 407 -3.02 11.38 54.39
CA ALA A 407 -4.16 10.93 53.58
C ALA A 407 -3.76 9.70 52.73
N ASP A 408 -3.04 8.78 53.36
CA ASP A 408 -2.22 7.70 52.79
C ASP A 408 -2.93 6.33 52.70
N HIS A 409 -4.24 6.29 52.98
CA HIS A 409 -5.03 5.06 53.11
C HIS A 409 -6.16 5.01 52.08
N GLY A 410 -5.79 5.14 50.81
CA GLY A 410 -6.71 5.35 49.71
C GLY A 410 -6.08 5.06 48.35
N ILE A 411 -6.89 5.13 47.30
CA ILE A 411 -6.45 4.84 45.93
C ILE A 411 -5.59 6.00 45.40
N ALA A 412 -4.46 5.68 44.76
CA ALA A 412 -3.54 6.62 44.15
C ALA A 412 -3.07 7.67 45.17
N VAL A 413 -2.29 7.18 46.13
CA VAL A 413 -1.64 7.98 47.18
C VAL A 413 -0.51 8.82 46.55
N THR A 414 -0.27 10.02 47.08
CA THR A 414 0.75 10.96 46.58
C THR A 414 1.69 11.41 47.70
N GLU A 415 3.00 11.20 47.59
CA GLU A 415 4.00 11.85 48.46
C GLU A 415 4.81 12.94 47.75
N GLU A 416 5.01 14.06 48.45
CA GLU A 416 6.25 14.86 48.59
C GLU A 416 5.89 16.35 48.72
N GLU A 417 5.78 16.82 49.97
CA GLU A 417 5.55 18.20 50.41
C GLU A 417 4.33 18.95 49.82
N GLU A 418 3.62 18.35 48.87
CA GLU A 418 2.45 18.87 48.15
C GLU A 418 1.60 17.68 47.63
N ALA A 419 0.28 17.86 47.47
CA ALA A 419 -0.63 16.91 46.80
C ALA A 419 -0.41 16.82 45.29
N ALA A 420 0.84 16.57 44.91
CA ALA A 420 1.33 16.55 43.57
C ALA A 420 2.05 15.24 43.33
N PHE A 421 1.88 14.71 42.12
CA PHE A 421 2.57 13.50 41.75
C PHE A 421 4.02 13.82 41.32
N MET A 422 5.01 13.69 42.20
CA MET A 422 6.44 13.88 41.90
C MET A 422 7.20 12.54 41.82
N GLU A 423 8.21 12.46 40.96
CA GLU A 423 9.02 11.25 40.69
C GLU A 423 10.24 11.11 41.64
N GLY A 424 10.12 11.61 42.88
CA GLY A 424 11.27 11.98 43.72
C GLY A 424 11.85 10.92 44.65
N SER A 425 11.07 9.93 45.11
CA SER A 425 11.53 8.97 46.13
C SER A 425 11.59 7.52 45.60
N ASN A 426 12.60 6.77 46.06
CA ASN A 426 12.71 5.32 45.84
C ASN A 426 11.83 4.51 46.80
N GLN A 427 10.92 5.17 47.54
CA GLN A 427 9.97 4.54 48.45
C GLN A 427 8.62 4.55 47.75
N GLY A 428 8.26 3.45 47.10
CA GLY A 428 6.93 3.33 46.53
C GLY A 428 5.93 3.03 47.64
N GLU A 429 4.87 3.81 47.72
CA GLU A 429 3.74 3.56 48.63
C GLU A 429 2.78 2.52 48.07
N CYS A 430 2.04 1.86 48.96
CA CYS A 430 1.01 0.91 48.57
C CYS A 430 -0.33 1.62 48.40
N ASP A 431 -0.97 1.48 47.22
CA ASP A 431 -2.29 2.06 46.93
C ASP A 431 -3.42 1.63 47.89
N PHE A 432 -3.17 0.63 48.76
CA PHE A 432 -4.07 0.23 49.85
C PHE A 432 -3.29 -0.24 51.07
N GLY A 433 -2.26 0.51 51.45
CA GLY A 433 -1.58 0.35 52.72
C GLY A 433 -2.45 0.84 53.89
N ASN A 434 -2.26 0.23 55.06
CA ASN A 434 -2.75 0.83 56.30
C ASN A 434 -1.82 1.96 56.80
N TYR A 435 -0.64 2.10 56.20
CA TYR A 435 0.39 3.08 56.52
C TYR A 435 1.20 3.37 55.24
N ALA A 436 1.66 4.62 55.08
CA ALA A 436 2.53 5.04 53.99
C ALA A 436 3.78 4.14 53.79
N ASP A 437 4.43 3.70 54.88
CA ASP A 437 5.70 2.93 54.85
C ASP A 437 5.51 1.42 55.14
N SER A 438 4.47 0.78 54.57
CA SER A 438 4.15 -0.65 54.82
C SER A 438 4.50 -1.58 53.65
N ASP A 439 4.71 -2.88 53.93
CA ASP A 439 4.98 -3.89 52.89
C ASP A 439 3.76 -4.11 51.98
N CYS A 440 3.88 -3.73 50.71
CA CYS A 440 2.87 -3.89 49.65
C CYS A 440 2.70 -5.36 49.24
N THR A 441 2.14 -6.19 50.12
CA THR A 441 2.03 -7.64 49.88
C THR A 441 0.62 -8.17 50.16
N SER A 442 -0.32 -7.91 49.24
CA SER A 442 -1.54 -8.74 49.14
C SER A 442 -1.54 -9.60 47.87
N SER A 443 -2.16 -10.78 47.97
CA SER A 443 -2.37 -11.69 46.84
C SER A 443 -3.46 -11.22 45.86
N TYR A 444 -4.23 -10.21 46.23
CA TYR A 444 -5.40 -9.71 45.50
C TYR A 444 -5.27 -8.23 45.14
N SER A 445 -6.09 -7.83 44.17
CA SER A 445 -6.37 -6.44 43.77
C SER A 445 -7.74 -6.00 44.28
N LEU A 446 -8.02 -4.71 44.21
CA LEU A 446 -9.34 -4.15 44.47
C LEU A 446 -10.01 -3.72 43.17
N ASN A 447 -11.28 -4.06 43.03
CA ASN A 447 -12.12 -3.71 41.90
C ASN A 447 -13.01 -2.51 42.28
N LEU A 448 -13.01 -1.48 41.44
CA LEU A 448 -13.94 -0.35 41.54
C LEU A 448 -15.07 -0.52 40.53
N TRP A 449 -16.29 -0.46 41.06
CA TRP A 449 -17.51 -0.68 40.31
C TRP A 449 -18.39 0.56 40.33
N ILE A 450 -19.18 0.78 39.27
CA ILE A 450 -20.19 1.83 39.17
C ILE A 450 -21.57 1.24 38.84
N LYS A 451 -22.64 1.87 39.33
CA LYS A 451 -24.03 1.46 39.06
C LYS A 451 -24.94 2.60 38.66
#